data_AF-A0A1Q5GIT2-F1
#
_entry.id   AF-A0A1Q5GIT2-F1
#
_cell.length_a   1.000
_cell.length_b   1.000
_cell.length_c   1.000
_cell.angle_alpha   90.00
_cell.angle_beta   90.00
_cell.angle_gamma   90.00
#
_symmetry.space_group_name_H-M   'P 1'
#
loop_
_entity.id
_entity.type
_entity.pdbx_description
1 polymer ?
#
loop_
_entity_poly.entity_id
_entity_poly.type
_entity_poly.pdbx_seq_one_letter_code
_entity_poly.pdbx_strand_id
1 'polypeptide(L)'
;MNCNWDPNRGTTGVSIVTTKSIKLRYGPAAGCGFIGLSDMSVPTQLWAVCKYRNPDSGNTWYYVDPDESTWRKGWIYSGNVKVGSGTIPNC
;
A
#
# COMPACT_ATOMS: atom_id res chain seq x y z
N MET A 1 -8.45 -10.10 -11.16
CA MET A 1 -7.60 -9.58 -10.06
C MET A 1 -6.25 -10.31 -9.99
N ASN A 2 -5.12 -9.58 -9.92
CA ASN A 2 -3.77 -10.15 -9.81
C ASN A 2 -3.22 -9.95 -8.37
N CYS A 3 -3.01 -11.05 -7.65
CA CYS A 3 -2.51 -11.03 -6.27
C CYS A 3 -0.99 -11.08 -6.12
N ASN A 4 -0.24 -11.09 -7.21
CA ASN A 4 1.22 -11.01 -7.18
C ASN A 4 1.70 -9.81 -8.02
N TRP A 5 0.88 -8.77 -8.11
CA TRP A 5 1.20 -7.64 -8.96
C TRP A 5 2.18 -6.72 -8.26
N ASP A 6 3.39 -6.68 -8.77
CA ASP A 6 4.38 -5.66 -8.45
C ASP A 6 4.48 -4.68 -9.65
N PRO A 7 4.19 -3.39 -9.46
CA PRO A 7 4.30 -2.40 -10.54
C PRO A 7 5.75 -2.06 -10.91
N ASN A 8 6.76 -2.66 -10.29
CA ASN A 8 8.21 -2.47 -10.52
C ASN A 8 8.60 -1.00 -10.58
N ARG A 9 8.09 -0.20 -9.64
CA ARG A 9 8.37 1.24 -9.55
C ARG A 9 9.42 1.53 -8.46
N GLY A 10 10.17 2.61 -8.67
CA GLY A 10 11.20 3.09 -7.75
C GLY A 10 10.65 3.52 -6.38
N THR A 11 11.55 3.94 -5.48
CA THR A 11 11.25 4.27 -4.08
C THR A 11 10.70 5.68 -3.87
N THR A 12 10.62 6.53 -4.90
CA THR A 12 10.09 7.89 -4.79
C THR A 12 8.57 7.83 -4.67
N GLY A 13 8.06 7.95 -3.44
CA GLY A 13 6.64 7.94 -3.13
C GLY A 13 6.17 9.21 -2.42
N VAL A 14 4.85 9.35 -2.31
CA VAL A 14 4.21 10.35 -1.46
C VAL A 14 4.14 9.80 -0.04
N SER A 15 4.50 10.59 0.97
CA SER A 15 4.40 10.17 2.37
C SER A 15 2.94 9.93 2.75
N ILE A 16 2.67 8.74 3.29
CA ILE A 16 1.38 8.37 3.86
C ILE A 16 1.61 7.75 5.24
N VAL A 17 0.58 7.76 6.09
CA VAL A 17 0.64 7.12 7.41
C VAL A 17 -0.54 6.17 7.60
N THR A 18 -0.30 5.02 8.22
CA THR A 18 -1.36 4.08 8.60
C THR A 18 -2.28 4.72 9.64
N THR A 19 -3.59 4.45 9.52
CA THR A 19 -4.61 4.86 10.51
C THR A 19 -5.17 3.68 11.29
N LYS A 20 -4.75 2.46 10.94
CA LYS A 20 -5.18 1.18 11.53
C LYS A 20 -4.01 0.20 11.56
N SER A 21 -4.03 -0.70 12.55
CA SER A 21 -3.14 -1.85 12.60
C SER A 21 -3.45 -2.77 11.42
N ILE A 22 -2.49 -2.94 10.50
CA ILE A 22 -2.71 -3.70 9.27
C ILE A 22 -1.39 -4.19 8.67
N LYS A 23 -1.48 -5.29 7.90
CA LYS A 23 -0.45 -5.76 6.98
C LYS A 23 -0.66 -5.24 5.56
N LEU A 24 0.44 -5.15 4.83
CA LEU A 24 0.41 -5.00 3.38
C LEU A 24 -0.09 -6.28 2.71
N ARG A 25 -0.55 -6.18 1.46
CA ARG A 25 -1.01 -7.31 0.66
C ARG A 25 -0.16 -7.50 -0.58
N TYR A 26 -0.13 -8.71 -1.11
CA TYR A 26 0.58 -9.01 -2.36
C TYR A 26 -0.09 -8.42 -3.61
N GLY A 27 -1.36 -8.00 -3.53
CA GLY A 27 -2.07 -7.34 -4.62
C GLY A 27 -3.19 -6.40 -4.17
N PRO A 28 -3.72 -5.56 -5.08
CA PRO A 28 -4.67 -4.49 -4.75
C PRO A 28 -6.12 -4.98 -4.67
N ALA A 29 -6.38 -5.97 -3.82
CA ALA A 29 -7.74 -6.19 -3.32
C ALA A 29 -7.80 -7.01 -2.04
N ALA A 30 -8.96 -6.97 -1.41
CA ALA A 30 -9.21 -7.56 -0.09
C ALA A 30 -9.04 -9.09 -0.04
N GLY A 31 -9.19 -9.76 -1.19
CA GLY A 31 -8.96 -11.20 -1.32
C GLY A 31 -7.48 -11.62 -1.41
N CYS A 32 -6.54 -10.69 -1.61
CA CYS A 32 -5.13 -11.05 -1.68
C CYS A 32 -4.54 -11.32 -0.31
N GLY A 33 -3.62 -12.30 -0.24
CA GLY A 33 -2.86 -12.62 0.96
C GLY A 33 -2.05 -11.45 1.50
N PHE A 34 -1.72 -11.54 2.79
CA PHE A 34 -0.93 -10.55 3.49
C PHE A 34 0.57 -10.82 3.42
N ILE A 35 1.34 -9.75 3.51
CA ILE A 35 2.79 -9.73 3.60
C ILE A 35 3.18 -9.56 5.08
N GLY A 36 4.09 -10.40 5.57
CA GLY A 36 4.61 -10.32 6.93
C GLY A 36 3.83 -11.13 7.97
N LEU A 37 4.45 -11.27 9.15
CA LEU A 37 3.96 -12.14 10.23
C LEU A 37 3.05 -11.41 11.23
N SER A 38 3.27 -10.11 11.45
CA SER A 38 2.48 -9.25 12.36
C SER A 38 1.91 -8.04 11.64
N ASP A 39 0.99 -7.33 12.27
CA ASP A 39 0.49 -6.06 11.74
C ASP A 39 1.49 -4.93 12.01
N MET A 40 1.46 -3.88 11.18
CA MET A 40 2.19 -2.65 11.44
C MET A 40 1.53 -1.85 12.58
N SER A 41 2.35 -1.14 13.35
CA SER A 41 1.89 -0.19 14.37
C SER A 41 1.10 0.98 13.77
N VAL A 42 0.45 1.76 14.63
CA VAL A 42 -0.24 2.99 14.25
C VAL A 42 0.34 4.17 15.04
N PRO A 43 0.80 5.25 14.38
CA PRO A 43 1.01 5.37 12.94
C PRO A 43 2.32 4.71 12.49
N THR A 44 2.32 4.12 11.29
CA THR A 44 3.53 3.72 10.55
C THR A 44 3.61 4.55 9.28
N GLN A 45 4.77 5.17 9.04
CA GLN A 45 5.03 5.92 7.82
C GLN A 45 5.38 4.99 6.67
N LEU A 46 4.77 5.23 5.52
CA LEU A 46 4.99 4.50 4.27
C LEU A 46 5.12 5.50 3.12
N TRP A 47 5.75 5.06 2.03
CA TRP A 47 5.90 5.85 0.81
C TRP A 47 5.00 5.28 -0.28
N ALA A 48 3.92 5.98 -0.62
CA ALA A 48 3.01 5.59 -1.70
C ALA A 48 3.63 5.88 -3.07
N VAL A 49 4.01 4.82 -3.77
CA VAL A 49 4.68 4.90 -5.07
C VAL A 49 3.68 5.13 -6.20
N CYS A 50 2.56 4.42 -6.17
CA CYS A 50 1.47 4.61 -7.13
C CYS A 50 0.12 4.15 -6.57
N LYS A 51 -0.97 4.58 -7.21
CA LYS A 51 -2.34 4.20 -6.88
C LYS A 51 -2.98 3.41 -8.00
N TYR A 52 -3.85 2.49 -7.63
CA TYR A 52 -4.64 1.70 -8.56
C TYR A 52 -6.08 1.65 -8.07
N ARG A 53 -7.03 1.94 -8.96
CA ARG A 53 -8.44 1.72 -8.69
C ARG A 53 -8.82 0.35 -9.22
N ASN A 54 -9.10 -0.58 -8.32
CA ASN A 54 -9.51 -1.92 -8.68
C ASN A 54 -10.86 -1.86 -9.43
N PRO A 55 -10.94 -2.31 -10.69
CA PRO A 55 -12.14 -2.17 -11.51
C PRO A 55 -13.29 -3.06 -11.01
N ASP A 56 -12.97 -4.20 -10.38
CA ASP A 56 -13.96 -5.16 -9.90
C ASP A 56 -14.69 -4.64 -8.65
N SER A 57 -13.97 -3.95 -7.75
CA SER A 57 -14.51 -3.47 -6.46
C SER A 57 -14.69 -1.96 -6.37
N GLY A 58 -14.18 -1.19 -7.33
CA GLY A 58 -14.16 0.27 -7.29
C GLY A 58 -13.21 0.88 -6.24
N ASN A 59 -12.55 0.06 -5.43
CA ASN A 59 -11.69 0.46 -4.33
C ASN A 59 -10.33 0.96 -4.81
N THR A 60 -9.82 2.01 -4.19
CA THR A 60 -8.46 2.52 -4.43
C THR A 60 -7.46 1.83 -3.51
N TRP A 61 -6.34 1.41 -4.09
CA TRP A 61 -5.22 0.79 -3.42
C TRP A 61 -3.95 1.55 -3.73
N TYR A 62 -3.05 1.62 -2.77
CA TYR A 62 -1.72 2.20 -2.93
C TYR A 62 -0.67 1.11 -2.88
N TYR A 63 0.23 1.10 -3.85
CA TYR A 63 1.46 0.33 -3.76
C TYR A 63 2.46 1.19 -2.98
N VAL A 64 2.98 0.63 -1.90
CA VAL A 64 3.74 1.36 -0.89
C VAL A 64 5.05 0.70 -0.58
N ASP A 65 6.03 1.54 -0.27
CA ASP A 65 7.35 1.19 0.21
C ASP A 65 7.46 1.57 1.69
N PRO A 66 7.60 0.60 2.61
CA PRO A 66 7.84 0.89 4.01
C PRO A 66 9.21 1.54 4.21
N ASP A 67 9.29 2.55 5.08
CA ASP A 67 10.58 3.17 5.43
C ASP A 67 11.47 2.22 6.23
N GLU A 68 10.86 1.30 6.98
CA GLU A 68 11.55 0.26 7.75
C GLU A 68 11.87 -0.98 6.90
N SER A 69 13.14 -1.37 6.88
CA SER A 69 13.69 -2.48 6.08
C SER A 69 13.16 -3.87 6.44
N THR A 70 12.43 -4.01 7.56
CA THR A 70 11.80 -5.27 7.99
C THR A 70 10.55 -5.61 7.19
N TRP A 71 9.95 -4.63 6.52
CA TRP A 71 8.72 -4.80 5.74
C TRP A 71 9.02 -4.81 4.25
N ARG A 72 8.42 -5.76 3.53
CA ARG A 72 8.46 -5.77 2.06
C ARG A 72 7.42 -4.82 1.50
N LYS A 73 7.69 -4.26 0.32
CA LYS A 73 6.73 -3.49 -0.47
C LYS A 73 5.45 -4.28 -0.73
N GLY A 74 4.34 -3.57 -0.88
CA GLY A 74 3.06 -4.20 -1.16
C GLY A 74 1.91 -3.22 -1.28
N TRP A 75 0.70 -3.74 -1.21
CA TRP A 75 -0.53 -2.99 -1.41
C TRP A 75 -1.27 -2.72 -0.10
N ILE A 76 -1.76 -1.49 0.03
CA ILE A 76 -2.63 -1.09 1.15
C ILE A 76 -3.88 -0.41 0.61
N TYR A 77 -5.01 -0.66 1.26
CA TYR A 77 -6.28 -0.03 0.91
C TYR A 77 -6.24 1.45 1.31
N SER A 78 -6.70 2.35 0.43
CA SER A 78 -6.64 3.80 0.66
C SER A 78 -7.40 4.25 1.91
N GLY A 79 -8.43 3.51 2.33
CA GLY A 79 -9.20 3.80 3.55
C GLY A 79 -8.49 3.46 4.86
N ASN A 80 -7.30 2.83 4.82
CA ASN A 80 -6.52 2.48 6.01
C ASN A 80 -5.31 3.41 6.22
N VAL A 81 -5.21 4.48 5.44
CA VAL A 81 -4.10 5.42 5.48
C VAL A 81 -4.59 6.86 5.36
N LYS A 82 -3.78 7.80 5.84
CA LYS A 82 -3.91 9.21 5.56
C LYS A 82 -2.79 9.63 4.62
N VAL A 83 -3.13 10.26 3.51
CA VAL A 83 -2.15 10.83 2.58
C VAL A 83 -1.67 12.17 3.13
N GLY A 84 -0.35 12.38 3.12
CA GLY A 84 0.24 13.68 3.42
C GLY A 84 0.00 14.69 2.29
N SER A 85 1.01 15.52 2.00
CA SER A 85 1.00 16.42 0.85
C SER A 85 1.56 15.72 -0.40
N GLY A 86 0.92 15.96 -1.55
CA GLY A 86 1.38 15.45 -2.85
C GLY A 86 0.31 14.71 -3.63
N THR A 87 0.65 14.30 -4.85
CA THR A 87 -0.23 13.54 -5.74
C THR A 87 0.38 12.18 -6.02
N ILE A 88 -0.32 11.12 -5.62
CA ILE A 88 0.09 9.74 -5.92
C ILE A 88 -0.25 9.45 -7.40
N PRO A 89 0.74 9.13 -8.25
CA PRO A 89 0.50 8.83 -9.67
C PRO A 89 -0.22 7.49 -9.82
N ASN A 90 -0.88 7.29 -10.97
CA ASN A 90 -1.49 5.98 -11.26
C ASN A 90 -0.40 4.92 -11.52
N CYS A 91 -0.65 3.72 -11.02
CA CYS A 91 -0.10 2.51 -11.60
C CYS A 91 -0.87 2.29 -12.93
#